data_AF-A0A7J5EIC1-F1
#
_entry.id   AF-A0A7J5EIC1-F1
#
_cell.length_a   1.000
_cell.length_b   1.000
_cell.length_c   1.000
_cell.angle_alpha   90.00
_cell.angle_beta   90.00
_cell.angle_gamma   90.00
#
_symmetry.space_group_name_H-M   'P 1'
#
loop_
_entity.id
_entity.type
_entity.pdbx_description
1 polymer ?
#
loop_
_entity_poly.entity_id
_entity_poly.type
_entity_poly.pdbx_seq_one_letter_code
_entity_poly.pdbx_strand_id
1 'polypeptide(L)'
;MRVYDGVARALGHAPVVRLGFGSEDEPASYVGQLAGWARTGRWTSKEGVDYLAALAQVDVPAWAIVGAGDRLCSPADAAVLTRRLKGEVPMRVVARSAGDALDPDHFTLFTREELAPVWNEIARALE
;
A
#
# COMPACT_ATOMS: atom_id res chain seq x y z
N MET A 1 -10.32 -10.84 2.54
CA MET A 1 -11.02 -9.82 3.37
C MET A 1 -12.18 -10.35 4.23
N ARG A 2 -13.16 -11.12 3.73
CA ARG A 2 -14.29 -11.58 4.58
C ARG A 2 -13.89 -12.46 5.78
N VAL A 3 -13.02 -13.45 5.56
CA VAL A 3 -12.51 -14.31 6.64
C VAL A 3 -11.69 -13.49 7.65
N TYR A 4 -10.85 -12.59 7.14
CA TYR A 4 -10.02 -11.69 7.94
C TYR A 4 -10.85 -10.81 8.89
N ASP A 5 -11.88 -10.16 8.35
CA ASP A 5 -12.87 -9.37 9.10
C ASP A 5 -13.63 -10.22 10.14
N GLY A 6 -14.08 -11.41 9.75
CA GLY A 6 -14.78 -12.32 10.67
C GLY A 6 -13.93 -12.75 11.87
N VAL A 7 -12.67 -13.14 11.63
CA VAL A 7 -11.73 -13.51 12.70
C VAL A 7 -11.44 -12.32 13.61
N ALA A 8 -11.16 -11.15 13.03
CA ALA A 8 -10.87 -9.95 13.80
C ALA A 8 -12.04 -9.54 14.70
N ARG A 9 -13.28 -9.59 14.18
CA ARG A 9 -14.48 -9.29 14.98
C ARG A 9 -14.70 -10.29 16.12
N ALA A 10 -14.39 -11.57 15.91
CA ALA A 10 -14.57 -12.60 16.93
C ALA A 10 -13.56 -12.47 18.08
N LEU A 11 -12.31 -12.07 17.77
CA LEU A 11 -11.22 -11.98 18.74
C LEU A 11 -10.98 -10.55 19.28
N GLY A 12 -11.66 -9.55 18.71
CA GLY A 12 -11.40 -8.13 18.97
C GLY A 12 -10.16 -7.57 18.25
N HIS A 13 -9.36 -8.43 17.63
CA HIS A 13 -8.18 -8.11 16.84
C HIS A 13 -7.89 -9.24 15.82
N ALA A 14 -7.18 -8.94 14.74
CA ALA A 14 -6.60 -9.96 13.87
C ALA A 14 -5.28 -10.46 14.47
N PRO A 15 -5.09 -11.78 14.68
CA PRO A 15 -3.91 -12.35 15.33
C PRO A 15 -2.73 -12.49 14.35
N VAL A 16 -2.34 -11.38 13.73
CA VAL A 16 -1.32 -11.29 12.67
C VAL A 16 0.04 -11.81 13.14
N VAL A 17 0.41 -11.55 14.40
CA VAL A 17 1.69 -12.02 14.98
C VAL A 17 1.71 -13.54 15.07
N ARG A 18 0.63 -14.12 15.61
CA ARG A 18 0.51 -15.58 15.74
C ARG A 18 0.48 -16.29 14.39
N LEU A 19 0.00 -15.61 13.35
CA LEU A 19 -0.03 -16.12 11.98
C LEU A 19 1.28 -15.86 11.22
N GLY A 20 2.24 -15.14 11.80
CA GLY A 20 3.54 -14.85 11.18
C GLY A 20 3.47 -13.87 10.01
N PHE A 21 2.41 -13.06 9.91
CA PHE A 21 2.21 -12.10 8.82
C PHE A 21 2.71 -10.68 9.15
N GLY A 22 3.12 -10.43 10.39
CA GLY A 22 3.54 -9.11 10.84
C GLY A 22 4.00 -9.11 12.29
N SER A 23 4.47 -7.95 12.75
CA SER A 23 5.01 -7.77 14.10
C SER A 23 3.98 -7.31 15.13
N GLU A 24 2.76 -6.96 14.70
CA GLU A 24 1.71 -6.45 15.56
C GLU A 24 0.33 -6.96 15.13
N ASP A 25 -0.54 -7.21 16.10
CA ASP A 25 -1.93 -7.60 15.86
C ASP A 25 -2.77 -6.37 15.51
N GLU A 26 -3.68 -6.49 14.54
CA GLU A 26 -4.45 -5.35 14.06
C GLU A 26 -5.80 -5.24 14.78
N PRO A 27 -6.22 -4.06 15.26
CA PRO A 27 -7.49 -3.91 15.95
C PRO A 27 -8.67 -4.20 15.01
N ALA A 28 -9.72 -4.85 15.51
CA ALA A 28 -10.89 -5.21 14.69
C ALA A 28 -11.55 -4.03 13.98
N SER A 29 -11.47 -2.83 14.56
CA SER A 29 -11.98 -1.60 13.96
C SER A 29 -11.22 -1.20 12.70
N TYR A 30 -9.89 -1.37 12.68
CA TYR A 30 -9.05 -1.15 11.51
C TYR A 30 -9.37 -2.17 10.42
N VAL A 31 -9.37 -3.45 10.79
CA VAL A 31 -9.65 -4.56 9.86
C VAL A 31 -11.04 -4.42 9.24
N GLY A 32 -12.04 -4.06 10.04
CA GLY A 32 -13.40 -3.86 9.58
C GLY A 32 -13.52 -2.71 8.57
N GLN A 33 -12.78 -1.62 8.76
CA GLN A 33 -12.74 -0.51 7.81
C GLN A 33 -12.08 -0.91 6.49
N LEU A 34 -10.92 -1.56 6.55
CA LEU A 34 -10.20 -2.05 5.37
C LEU A 34 -11.04 -3.08 4.57
N ALA A 35 -11.66 -4.03 5.27
CA ALA A 35 -12.57 -5.00 4.65
C ALA A 35 -13.84 -4.33 4.09
N GLY A 36 -14.33 -3.28 4.75
CA GLY A 36 -15.37 -2.39 4.25
C GLY A 36 -15.03 -1.82 2.89
N TRP A 37 -13.89 -1.13 2.79
CA TRP A 37 -13.41 -0.54 1.54
C TRP A 37 -13.24 -1.57 0.43
N ALA A 38 -12.59 -2.70 0.72
CA ALA A 38 -12.39 -3.78 -0.26
C ALA A 38 -13.71 -4.37 -0.77
N ARG A 39 -14.76 -4.40 0.07
CA ARG A 39 -16.09 -4.91 -0.29
C ARG A 39 -16.89 -3.91 -1.13
N THR A 40 -16.79 -2.62 -0.81
CA THR A 40 -17.59 -1.59 -1.47
C THR A 40 -16.88 -0.92 -2.64
N GLY A 41 -15.56 -1.08 -2.76
CA GLY A 41 -14.73 -0.32 -3.70
C GLY A 41 -14.69 1.18 -3.39
N ARG A 42 -15.04 1.57 -2.16
CA ARG A 42 -15.12 2.98 -1.74
C ARG A 42 -14.09 3.23 -0.66
N TRP A 43 -13.12 4.10 -0.93
CA TRP A 43 -12.10 4.49 0.03
C TRP A 43 -12.53 5.76 0.74
N THR A 44 -13.16 5.59 1.90
CA THR A 44 -13.79 6.70 2.62
C THR A 44 -13.43 6.78 4.10
N SER A 45 -13.43 7.99 4.68
CA SER A 45 -13.37 8.18 6.13
C SER A 45 -14.65 7.69 6.81
N LYS A 46 -14.68 7.68 8.15
CA LYS A 46 -15.88 7.34 8.94
C LYS A 46 -16.94 8.44 8.85
N GLU A 47 -16.51 9.67 8.58
CA GLU A 47 -17.30 10.88 8.42
C GLU A 47 -17.75 11.10 6.96
N GLY A 48 -17.33 10.22 6.05
CA GLY A 48 -17.79 10.20 4.66
C GLY A 48 -16.91 10.95 3.66
N VAL A 49 -15.69 11.35 4.03
CA VAL A 49 -14.74 11.91 3.06
C VAL A 49 -14.35 10.82 2.07
N ASP A 50 -14.54 11.07 0.77
CA ASP A 50 -14.01 10.21 -0.30
C ASP A 50 -12.53 10.54 -0.52
N TYR A 51 -11.64 9.67 -0.04
CA TYR A 51 -10.21 9.88 -0.13
C TYR A 51 -9.71 9.84 -1.58
N LEU A 52 -10.32 9.02 -2.44
CA LEU A 52 -9.93 8.91 -3.84
C LEU A 52 -10.24 10.20 -4.60
N ALA A 53 -11.39 10.82 -4.30
CA ALA A 53 -11.75 12.14 -4.84
C ALA A 53 -10.88 13.27 -4.23
N ALA A 54 -10.52 13.15 -2.95
CA ALA A 54 -9.72 14.14 -2.25
C ALA A 54 -8.23 14.15 -2.65
N LEU A 55 -7.72 13.13 -3.37
CA LEU A 55 -6.31 13.09 -3.82
C LEU A 55 -5.88 14.34 -4.61
N ALA A 56 -6.79 14.97 -5.35
CA ALA A 56 -6.50 16.20 -6.10
C ALA A 56 -6.21 17.42 -5.20
N GLN A 57 -6.48 17.31 -3.89
CA GLN A 57 -6.20 18.35 -2.90
C GLN A 57 -4.82 18.20 -2.27
N VAL A 58 -4.13 17.07 -2.47
CA VAL A 58 -2.75 16.88 -1.99
C VAL A 58 -1.83 17.77 -2.83
N ASP A 59 -1.16 18.72 -2.19
CA ASP A 59 -0.39 19.78 -2.83
C ASP A 59 1.12 19.72 -2.55
N VAL A 60 1.58 18.61 -2.00
CA VAL A 60 3.00 18.31 -1.80
C VAL A 60 3.57 17.49 -2.96
N PRO A 61 4.86 17.65 -3.28
CA PRO A 61 5.53 16.75 -4.23
C PRO A 61 5.37 15.29 -3.81
N ALA A 62 5.10 14.42 -4.77
CA ALA A 62 4.93 13.00 -4.54
C ALA A 62 5.70 12.20 -5.59
N TRP A 63 6.19 11.03 -5.20
CA TRP A 63 6.78 10.03 -6.07
C TRP A 63 6.25 8.66 -5.67
N ALA A 64 5.62 7.94 -6.60
CA ALA A 64 5.10 6.61 -6.36
C ALA A 64 6.13 5.54 -6.72
N ILE A 65 6.32 4.57 -5.83
CA ILE A 65 7.26 3.47 -6.01
C ILE A 65 6.51 2.19 -5.67
N VAL A 66 6.45 1.26 -6.62
CA VAL A 66 5.62 0.06 -6.52
C VAL A 66 6.39 -1.16 -7.01
N GLY A 67 6.24 -2.29 -6.30
CA GLY A 67 6.85 -3.55 -6.72
C GLY A 67 6.05 -4.23 -7.83
N ALA A 68 6.73 -4.79 -8.82
CA ALA A 68 6.06 -5.52 -9.91
C ALA A 68 5.31 -6.78 -9.45
N GLY A 69 5.71 -7.36 -8.31
CA GLY A 69 5.06 -8.51 -7.68
C GLY A 69 3.98 -8.14 -6.68
N ASP A 70 3.66 -6.84 -6.49
CA ASP A 70 2.70 -6.42 -5.46
C ASP A 70 1.26 -6.80 -5.84
N ARG A 71 0.63 -7.57 -4.94
CA ARG A 71 -0.75 -8.06 -5.07
C ARG A 71 -1.72 -7.37 -4.10
N LEU A 72 -1.22 -6.54 -3.20
CA LEU A 72 -2.03 -5.72 -2.29
C LEU A 72 -2.26 -4.32 -2.86
N CYS A 73 -1.24 -3.76 -3.52
CA CYS A 73 -1.34 -2.54 -4.32
C CYS A 73 -0.58 -2.77 -5.63
N SER A 74 -1.28 -3.26 -6.67
CA SER A 74 -0.62 -3.56 -7.94
C SER A 74 -0.11 -2.28 -8.61
N PRO A 75 0.82 -2.36 -9.57
CA PRO A 75 1.21 -1.20 -10.38
C PRO A 75 0.03 -0.51 -11.06
N ALA A 76 -1.03 -1.25 -11.40
CA ALA A 76 -2.27 -0.68 -11.94
C ALA A 76 -3.04 0.13 -10.88
N ASP A 77 -3.11 -0.34 -9.64
CA ASP A 77 -3.73 0.37 -8.52
C ASP A 77 -2.94 1.64 -8.18
N ALA A 78 -1.62 1.56 -8.11
CA ALA A 78 -0.73 2.72 -7.94
C ALA A 78 -0.96 3.77 -9.04
N ALA A 79 -1.07 3.33 -10.31
CA ALA A 79 -1.36 4.21 -11.43
C ALA A 79 -2.77 4.87 -11.35
N VAL A 80 -3.74 4.26 -10.66
CA VAL A 80 -5.05 4.88 -10.39
C VAL A 80 -4.89 6.04 -9.41
N LEU A 81 -4.04 5.89 -8.38
CA LEU A 81 -3.77 6.90 -7.37
C LEU A 81 -2.96 8.07 -7.94
N THR A 82 -1.84 7.78 -8.62
CA THR A 82 -0.95 8.83 -9.15
C THR A 82 -1.64 9.74 -10.15
N ARG A 83 -2.51 9.20 -11.01
CA ARG A 83 -3.31 9.98 -11.97
C ARG A 83 -4.34 10.92 -11.32
N ARG A 84 -4.66 10.73 -10.04
CA ARG A 84 -5.64 11.54 -9.28
C ARG A 84 -4.98 12.53 -8.34
N LEU A 85 -3.70 12.37 -8.06
CA LEU A 85 -2.92 13.36 -7.34
C LEU A 85 -2.76 14.62 -8.20
N LYS A 86 -2.52 15.75 -7.53
CA LYS A 86 -2.31 17.02 -8.20
C LYS A 86 -0.91 17.07 -8.82
N GLY A 87 -0.84 17.51 -10.06
CA GLY A 87 0.43 17.64 -10.79
C GLY A 87 0.94 16.33 -11.37
N GLU A 88 2.14 16.37 -11.92
CA GLU A 88 2.80 15.17 -12.44
C GLU A 88 3.46 14.41 -11.28
N VAL A 89 2.94 13.20 -11.01
CA VAL A 89 3.49 12.30 -10.00
C VAL A 89 4.24 11.19 -10.73
N PRO A 90 5.58 11.18 -10.72
CA PRO A 90 6.35 10.09 -11.31
C PRO A 90 6.00 8.76 -10.64
N MET A 91 6.09 7.67 -11.41
CA MET A 91 5.89 6.32 -10.92
C MET A 91 7.06 5.44 -11.33
N ARG A 92 7.74 4.83 -10.34
CA ARG A 92 8.78 3.83 -10.55
C ARG A 92 8.23 2.44 -10.24
N VAL A 93 8.25 1.54 -11.22
CA VAL A 93 7.95 0.12 -11.00
C VAL A 93 9.25 -0.63 -10.79
N VAL A 94 9.45 -1.18 -9.59
CA VAL A 94 10.62 -1.98 -9.23
C VAL A 94 10.44 -3.39 -9.80
N ALA A 95 11.29 -3.76 -10.75
CA ALA A 95 11.16 -5.01 -11.50
C ALA A 95 12.51 -5.49 -12.06
N ARG A 96 12.67 -6.82 -12.20
CA ARG A 96 13.81 -7.42 -12.91
C ARG A 96 13.89 -6.95 -14.36
N SER A 97 12.74 -6.78 -15.01
CA SER A 97 12.67 -6.27 -16.38
C SER A 97 13.13 -4.82 -16.51
N ALA A 98 13.11 -4.05 -15.42
CA ALA A 98 13.64 -2.69 -15.32
C ALA A 98 15.11 -2.65 -14.84
N GLY A 99 15.72 -3.82 -14.60
CA GLY A 99 17.10 -3.95 -14.13
C GLY A 99 17.27 -4.03 -12.62
N ASP A 100 16.18 -4.06 -11.84
CA ASP A 100 16.26 -4.23 -10.39
C ASP A 100 16.54 -5.69 -9.99
N ALA A 101 16.96 -5.90 -8.75
CA ALA A 101 17.38 -7.21 -8.27
C ALA A 101 16.23 -8.22 -8.13
N LEU A 102 14.98 -7.77 -7.99
CA LEU A 102 13.79 -8.58 -7.68
C LEU A 102 12.54 -8.03 -8.39
N ASP A 103 11.48 -8.84 -8.44
CA ASP A 103 10.11 -8.40 -8.66
C ASP A 103 9.38 -8.41 -7.30
N PRO A 104 9.57 -7.39 -6.45
CA PRO A 104 9.07 -7.44 -5.08
C PRO A 104 7.55 -7.40 -5.01
N ASP A 105 7.01 -8.16 -4.05
CA ASP A 105 5.67 -7.96 -3.50
C ASP A 105 5.61 -6.79 -2.51
N HIS A 106 4.44 -6.59 -1.90
CA HIS A 106 4.17 -5.49 -0.98
C HIS A 106 5.19 -5.36 0.17
N PHE A 107 5.66 -6.50 0.71
CA PHE A 107 6.54 -6.50 1.87
C PHE A 107 8.01 -6.63 1.49
N THR A 108 8.31 -7.43 0.47
CA THR A 108 9.67 -7.64 -0.01
C THR A 108 10.27 -6.37 -0.60
N LEU A 109 9.45 -5.43 -1.07
CA LEU A 109 9.90 -4.08 -1.48
C LEU A 109 10.68 -3.35 -0.37
N PHE A 110 10.38 -3.65 0.90
CA PHE A 110 10.95 -2.98 2.07
C PHE A 110 11.85 -3.88 2.93
N THR A 111 11.88 -5.19 2.67
CA THR A 111 12.49 -6.18 3.58
C THR A 111 13.59 -7.01 2.94
N ARG A 112 13.96 -6.73 1.69
CA ARG A 112 15.02 -7.44 0.96
C ARG A 112 16.21 -6.52 0.75
N GLU A 113 17.35 -6.90 1.34
CA GLU A 113 18.60 -6.14 1.26
C GLU A 113 19.05 -5.94 -0.18
N GLU A 114 18.69 -6.85 -1.08
CA GLU A 114 18.94 -6.74 -2.52
C GLU A 114 18.31 -5.49 -3.15
N LEU A 115 17.33 -4.86 -2.49
CA LEU A 115 16.69 -3.61 -2.91
C LEU A 115 17.28 -2.36 -2.25
N ALA A 116 18.35 -2.48 -1.46
CA ALA A 116 19.08 -1.34 -0.93
C ALA A 116 19.47 -0.29 -1.99
N PRO A 117 19.86 -0.66 -3.24
CA PRO A 117 20.09 0.34 -4.30
C PRO A 117 18.87 1.20 -4.61
N VAL A 118 17.66 0.63 -4.58
CA VAL A 118 16.40 1.37 -4.79
C VAL A 118 16.16 2.32 -3.62
N TRP A 119 16.37 1.89 -2.38
CA TRP A 119 16.22 2.76 -1.21
C TRP A 119 17.23 3.92 -1.21
N ASN A 120 18.46 3.67 -1.67
CA ASN A 120 19.47 4.71 -1.83
C ASN A 120 19.13 5.71 -2.96
N GLU A 121 18.46 5.26 -4.02
CA GLU A 121 17.89 6.16 -5.04
C GLU A 121 16.84 7.10 -4.43
N ILE A 122 15.94 6.55 -3.60
CA ILE A 122 14.92 7.33 -2.89
C ILE A 122 15.55 8.35 -1.96
N ALA A 123 16.51 7.92 -1.13
CA ALA A 123 17.19 8.80 -0.20
C ALA A 123 17.86 9.98 -0.90
N ARG A 124 18.56 9.74 -2.01
CA ARG A 124 19.20 10.80 -2.81
C ARG A 124 18.20 11.77 -3.46
N ALA A 125 17.00 11.32 -3.78
CA ALA A 125 15.97 12.20 -4.35
C ALA A 125 15.35 13.15 -3.32
N LEU A 126 15.63 12.93 -2.02
CA LEU A 126 15.14 13.76 -0.91
C LEU A 126 16.21 14.72 -0.35
N GLU A 127 17.46 14.64 -0.83
CA GLU A 127 18.55 15.57 -0.53
C GLU A 127 18.45 16.86 -1.35
#